data_AF-A0A857KX38-F1
#
_entry.id   AF-A0A857KX38-F1
#
_cell.length_a   1.000
_cell.length_b   1.000
_cell.length_c   1.000
_cell.angle_alpha   90.00
_cell.angle_beta   90.00
_cell.angle_gamma   90.00
#
_symmetry.space_group_name_H-M   'P 1'
#
loop_
_entity.id
_entity.type
_entity.pdbx_description
1 polymer ?
#
loop_
_entity_poly.entity_id
_entity_poly.type
_entity_poly.pdbx_seq_one_letter_code
_entity_poly.pdbx_strand_id
1 'polypeptide(L)'
;MTQMAFPQTVTWHLIQYTADMRRREPRNVGVAATDGAGWVVRMLGVGRSGVIDAKALRRLNLAKSDYEPWVRYYADTLGEGGIERVMASQRRRPGEFRVIPGGDDELSGSLDECAGQLFAELVEDGLRAV
;
A
#
# COMPACT_ATOMS: atom_id res chain seq x y z
N MET A 1 7.87 -18.46 35.05
CA MET A 1 6.91 -17.46 34.51
C MET A 1 7.04 -17.47 33.00
N THR A 2 6.15 -18.17 32.31
CA THR A 2 6.12 -18.21 30.84
C THR A 2 5.49 -16.92 30.38
N GLN A 3 6.28 -16.01 29.82
CA GLN A 3 5.78 -14.81 29.16
C GLN A 3 4.97 -15.28 27.96
N MET A 4 3.64 -15.16 28.03
CA MET A 4 2.79 -15.38 26.86
C MET A 4 3.13 -14.26 25.88
N ALA A 5 3.86 -14.61 24.82
CA ALA A 5 4.00 -13.73 23.68
C ALA A 5 2.59 -13.58 23.09
N PHE A 6 1.99 -12.40 23.24
CA PHE A 6 0.80 -12.06 22.48
C PHE A 6 1.16 -12.17 21.00
N PRO A 7 0.28 -12.73 20.15
CA PRO A 7 0.52 -12.72 18.71
C PRO A 7 0.76 -11.28 18.30
N GLN A 8 1.86 -11.04 17.61
CA GLN A 8 2.11 -9.72 17.04
C GLN A 8 1.04 -9.49 15.97
N THR A 9 0.35 -8.36 16.04
CA THR A 9 -0.68 -7.99 15.07
C THR A 9 -0.08 -7.07 14.02
N VAL A 10 -0.50 -7.26 12.78
CA VAL A 10 -0.24 -6.32 11.68
C VAL A 10 -1.52 -5.60 11.34
N THR A 11 -1.49 -4.27 11.38
CA THR A 11 -2.54 -3.44 10.77
C THR A 11 -2.12 -3.08 9.35
N TRP A 12 -3.01 -3.27 8.38
CA TRP A 12 -2.72 -2.96 6.99
C TRP A 12 -3.74 -2.03 6.35
N HIS A 13 -3.26 -1.29 5.37
CA HIS A 13 -3.98 -0.30 4.59
C HIS A 13 -3.76 -0.56 3.11
N LEU A 14 -4.79 -0.33 2.30
CA LEU A 14 -4.74 -0.51 0.86
C LEU A 14 -4.56 0.83 0.17
N ILE A 15 -3.64 0.88 -0.77
CA ILE A 15 -3.40 2.04 -1.63
C ILE A 15 -4.10 1.77 -2.96
N GLN A 16 -5.01 2.66 -3.33
CA GLN A 16 -5.82 2.52 -4.54
C GLN A 16 -5.60 3.70 -5.48
N TYR A 17 -5.63 3.42 -6.77
CA TYR A 17 -5.62 4.39 -7.86
C TYR A 17 -6.96 4.36 -8.60
N THR A 18 -7.52 5.53 -8.90
CA THR A 18 -8.74 5.68 -9.69
C THR A 18 -8.43 6.56 -10.90
N ALA A 19 -8.23 5.94 -12.06
CA ALA A 19 -7.89 6.65 -13.31
C ALA A 19 -8.98 7.62 -13.76
N ASP A 20 -10.24 7.24 -13.58
CA ASP A 20 -11.39 8.11 -13.84
C ASP A 20 -12.25 8.19 -12.58
N MET A 21 -12.09 9.30 -11.85
CA MET A 21 -12.84 9.59 -10.62
C MET A 21 -14.37 9.64 -10.84
N ARG A 22 -14.84 9.84 -12.09
CA ARG A 22 -16.26 9.80 -12.43
C ARG A 22 -16.79 8.38 -12.55
N ARG A 23 -15.98 7.46 -13.07
CA ARG A 23 -16.33 6.04 -13.22
C ARG A 23 -16.25 5.25 -11.92
N ARG A 24 -15.52 5.76 -10.92
CA ARG A 24 -15.39 5.14 -9.58
C ARG A 24 -14.95 3.67 -9.63
N GLU A 25 -13.99 3.38 -10.52
CA GLU A 25 -13.37 2.07 -10.63
C GLU A 25 -11.96 2.09 -10.01
N PRO A 26 -11.84 2.04 -8.68
CA PRO A 26 -10.54 1.98 -8.04
C PRO A 26 -9.84 0.66 -8.39
N ARG A 27 -8.53 0.74 -8.57
CA ARG A 27 -7.64 -0.41 -8.70
C ARG A 27 -6.65 -0.38 -7.53
N ASN A 28 -6.39 -1.54 -6.97
CA ASN A 28 -5.37 -1.68 -5.92
C ASN A 28 -4.00 -1.50 -6.56
N VAL A 29 -3.15 -0.68 -5.96
CA VAL A 29 -1.80 -0.37 -6.47
C VAL A 29 -0.73 -0.46 -5.40
N GLY A 30 -1.10 -0.74 -4.16
CA GLY A 30 -0.14 -0.92 -3.09
C GLY A 30 -0.78 -1.31 -1.77
N VAL A 31 0.07 -1.71 -0.83
CA VAL A 31 -0.26 -2.07 0.54
C VAL A 31 0.72 -1.35 1.46
N ALA A 32 0.22 -0.84 2.58
CA ALA A 32 1.04 -0.37 3.68
C ALA A 32 0.68 -1.16 4.94
N ALA A 33 1.66 -1.76 5.59
CA ALA A 33 1.49 -2.60 6.76
C ALA A 33 2.34 -2.09 7.92
N THR A 34 1.84 -2.22 9.15
CA THR A 34 2.56 -1.85 10.37
C THR A 34 2.31 -2.86 11.48
N ASP A 35 3.33 -3.11 12.29
CA ASP A 35 3.26 -3.87 13.55
C ASP A 35 3.23 -2.93 14.79
N GLY A 36 3.06 -1.62 14.56
CA GLY A 36 3.13 -0.57 15.58
C GLY A 36 4.56 -0.06 15.88
N ALA A 37 5.60 -0.79 15.48
CA ALA A 37 7.00 -0.35 15.62
C ALA A 37 7.55 0.27 14.33
N GLY A 38 7.10 -0.21 13.17
CA GLY A 38 7.52 0.29 11.87
C GLY A 38 6.47 0.12 10.79
N TRP A 39 6.76 0.66 9.62
CA TRP A 39 5.92 0.55 8.43
C TRP A 39 6.68 -0.11 7.29
N VAL A 40 5.99 -0.96 6.55
CA VAL A 40 6.43 -1.48 5.25
C VAL A 40 5.41 -1.09 4.20
N VAL A 41 5.88 -0.50 3.10
CA VAL A 41 5.06 -0.11 1.96
C VAL A 41 5.47 -0.91 0.72
N ARG A 42 4.49 -1.48 0.03
CA ARG A 42 4.63 -2.20 -1.24
C ARG A 42 3.75 -1.53 -2.29
N MET A 43 4.32 -1.27 -3.46
CA MET A 43 3.68 -0.51 -4.53
C MET A 43 3.88 -1.22 -5.87
N LEU A 44 2.87 -1.20 -6.72
CA LEU A 44 2.86 -1.85 -8.03
C LEU A 44 4.03 -1.39 -8.90
N GLY A 45 4.78 -2.37 -9.40
CA GLY A 45 5.93 -2.10 -10.26
C GLY A 45 7.11 -1.48 -9.51
N VAL A 46 7.11 -1.40 -8.18
CA VAL A 46 8.25 -0.88 -7.40
C VAL A 46 9.05 -2.05 -6.86
N GLY A 47 10.28 -2.22 -7.35
CA GLY A 47 11.20 -3.23 -6.84
C GLY A 47 11.72 -2.90 -5.43
N ARG A 48 12.39 -3.86 -4.77
CA ARG A 48 12.99 -3.66 -3.43
C ARG A 48 14.00 -2.51 -3.37
N SER A 49 14.64 -2.18 -4.49
CA SER A 49 15.56 -1.03 -4.62
C SER A 49 14.85 0.32 -4.81
N GLY A 50 13.52 0.35 -4.84
CA GLY A 50 12.73 1.54 -5.16
C GLY A 50 12.63 1.85 -6.66
N VAL A 51 13.25 1.02 -7.51
CA VAL A 51 13.18 1.20 -8.98
C VAL A 51 11.77 0.87 -9.48
N ILE A 52 11.18 1.82 -10.21
CA ILE A 52 9.85 1.68 -10.81
C ILE A 52 9.96 1.06 -12.22
N ASP A 53 9.35 -0.10 -12.40
CA ASP A 53 9.09 -0.74 -13.70
C ASP A 53 7.85 -0.13 -14.36
N ALA A 54 8.09 0.70 -15.38
CA ALA A 54 7.03 1.33 -16.16
C ALA A 54 6.15 0.32 -16.93
N LYS A 55 6.62 -0.92 -17.18
CA LYS A 55 5.82 -1.94 -17.87
C LYS A 55 4.64 -2.38 -17.01
N ALA A 56 4.82 -2.50 -15.69
CA ALA A 56 3.75 -2.84 -14.76
C ALA A 56 2.64 -1.78 -14.75
N LEU A 57 2.99 -0.50 -14.93
CA LEU A 57 2.05 0.63 -14.91
C LEU A 57 1.16 0.72 -16.16
N ARG A 58 1.57 0.11 -17.29
CA ARG A 58 0.80 0.14 -18.55
C ARG A 58 -0.61 -0.44 -18.39
N ARG A 59 -0.80 -1.39 -17.48
CA ARG A 59 -2.11 -2.01 -17.19
C ARG A 59 -3.11 -1.03 -16.58
N LEU A 60 -2.61 0.06 -15.98
CA LEU A 60 -3.40 1.11 -15.36
C LEU A 60 -3.46 2.39 -16.20
N ASN A 61 -2.87 2.38 -17.41
CA ASN A 61 -2.66 3.58 -18.22
C ASN A 61 -1.99 4.72 -17.43
N LEU A 62 -1.08 4.37 -16.52
CA LEU A 62 -0.45 5.31 -15.61
C LEU A 62 0.97 5.62 -16.05
N ALA A 63 1.30 6.90 -16.18
CA ALA A 63 2.65 7.33 -16.51
C ALA A 63 3.56 7.25 -15.28
N LYS A 64 4.83 6.84 -15.48
CA LYS A 64 5.82 6.79 -14.40
C LYS A 64 6.00 8.15 -13.72
N SER A 65 6.03 9.24 -14.50
CA SER A 65 6.17 10.61 -14.00
C SER A 65 5.08 11.00 -13.01
N ASP A 66 3.87 10.48 -13.21
CA ASP A 66 2.71 10.82 -12.39
C ASP A 66 2.64 9.91 -11.17
N TYR A 67 3.12 8.66 -11.29
CA TYR A 67 3.13 7.67 -10.21
C TYR A 67 4.27 7.85 -9.21
N GLU A 68 5.47 8.18 -9.69
CA GLU A 68 6.69 8.25 -8.88
C GLU A 68 6.59 9.20 -7.67
N PRO A 69 5.98 10.41 -7.79
CA PRO A 69 5.76 11.27 -6.64
C PRO A 69 4.89 10.63 -5.56
N TRP A 70 3.90 9.81 -5.92
CA TRP A 70 3.04 9.11 -4.96
C TRP A 70 3.76 7.97 -4.27
N VAL A 71 4.59 7.22 -4.99
CA VAL A 71 5.43 6.17 -4.41
C VAL A 71 6.33 6.77 -3.32
N ARG A 72 7.02 7.87 -3.63
CA ARG A 72 7.89 8.57 -2.67
C ARG A 72 7.08 9.13 -1.50
N TYR A 73 5.98 9.83 -1.79
CA TYR A 73 5.11 10.38 -0.76
C TYR A 73 4.64 9.33 0.25
N TYR A 74 4.17 8.16 -0.21
CA TYR A 74 3.71 7.11 0.69
C TYR A 74 4.86 6.42 1.42
N ALA A 75 5.96 6.12 0.75
CA ALA A 75 7.13 5.51 1.39
C ALA A 75 7.66 6.41 2.52
N ASP A 76 7.81 7.71 2.27
CA ASP A 76 8.33 8.67 3.25
C ASP A 76 7.30 8.90 4.37
N THR A 77 6.07 9.29 4.02
CA THR A 77 5.06 9.70 5.01
C THR A 77 4.62 8.53 5.89
N LEU A 78 4.46 7.32 5.33
CA LEU A 78 4.07 6.15 6.13
C LEU A 78 5.28 5.58 6.87
N GLY A 79 6.48 5.63 6.30
CA GLY A 79 7.71 5.26 7.01
C GLY A 79 7.92 6.05 8.30
N GLU A 80 7.48 7.31 8.32
CA GLU A 80 7.47 8.18 9.51
C GLU A 80 6.28 7.95 10.47
N GLY A 81 5.41 6.97 10.20
CA GLY A 81 4.20 6.71 10.99
C GLY A 81 3.03 7.67 10.72
N GLY A 82 3.09 8.42 9.62
CA GLY A 82 2.16 9.51 9.30
C GLY A 82 0.81 9.08 8.71
N ILE A 83 0.28 7.89 9.00
CA ILE A 83 -0.97 7.40 8.40
C ILE A 83 -2.16 8.35 8.63
N GLU A 84 -2.29 8.90 9.85
CA GLU A 84 -3.34 9.87 10.18
C GLU A 84 -3.22 11.15 9.34
N ARG A 85 -1.99 11.58 9.06
CA ARG A 85 -1.73 12.74 8.19
C ARG A 85 -2.15 12.47 6.76
N VAL A 86 -1.85 11.27 6.24
CA VAL A 86 -2.29 10.83 4.90
C VAL A 86 -3.81 10.82 4.81
N MET A 87 -4.49 10.16 5.75
CA MET A 87 -5.94 10.06 5.76
C MET A 87 -6.62 11.43 5.91
N ALA A 88 -6.11 12.30 6.79
CA ALA A 88 -6.63 13.65 6.97
C ALA A 88 -6.48 14.50 5.69
N SER A 89 -5.34 14.36 4.99
CA SER A 89 -5.10 15.04 3.71
C SER A 89 -6.12 14.61 2.65
N GLN A 90 -6.34 13.29 2.51
CA GLN A 90 -7.24 12.73 1.51
C GLN A 90 -8.71 13.05 1.79
N ARG A 91 -9.12 13.13 3.06
CA ARG A 91 -10.48 13.59 3.42
C ARG A 91 -10.73 15.02 2.98
N ARG A 92 -9.72 15.89 3.03
CA ARG A 92 -9.83 17.30 2.62
C ARG A 92 -9.79 17.45 1.10
N ARG A 93 -9.03 16.62 0.40
CA ARG A 93 -8.85 16.67 -1.05
C ARG A 93 -8.80 15.24 -1.62
N PRO A 94 -9.96 14.67 -2.01
CA PRO A 94 -9.99 13.38 -2.67
C PRO A 94 -9.20 13.44 -3.97
N GLY A 95 -8.14 12.64 -4.06
CA GLY A 95 -7.31 12.50 -5.26
C GLY A 95 -7.52 11.16 -5.94
N GLU A 96 -6.82 10.98 -7.07
CA GLU A 96 -6.79 9.70 -7.80
C GLU A 96 -6.15 8.59 -6.97
N PHE A 97 -5.21 8.94 -6.09
CA PHE A 97 -4.60 8.03 -5.13
C PHE A 97 -5.23 8.19 -3.76
N ARG A 98 -5.63 7.07 -3.16
CA ARG A 98 -6.20 7.02 -1.82
C ARG A 98 -5.64 5.87 -1.00
N VAL A 99 -5.55 6.08 0.30
CA VAL A 99 -5.26 5.03 1.28
C VAL A 99 -6.57 4.75 2.01
N ILE A 100 -6.97 3.48 2.00
CA ILE A 100 -8.15 3.03 2.73
C ILE A 100 -7.73 2.05 3.83
N PRO A 101 -8.42 2.04 4.98
CA PRO A 101 -8.22 1.00 5.98
C PRO A 101 -8.48 -0.37 5.35
N GLY A 102 -7.59 -1.31 5.63
CA GLY A 102 -7.78 -2.72 5.33
C GLY A 102 -8.37 -3.41 6.55
N GLY A 103 -7.49 -3.94 7.38
CA GLY A 103 -7.83 -4.61 8.62
C GLY A 103 -6.59 -4.98 9.43
N ASP A 104 -6.78 -5.92 10.34
CA ASP A 104 -5.74 -6.47 11.18
C ASP A 104 -5.53 -7.95 10.83
N ASP A 105 -4.29 -8.42 10.92
CA ASP A 105 -3.89 -9.80 10.68
C ASP A 105 -2.87 -10.28 11.72
N GLU A 106 -2.69 -11.59 11.85
CA GLU A 106 -1.64 -12.17 12.67
C GLU A 106 -0.30 -12.11 11.94
N LEU A 107 0.71 -11.53 12.59
CA LEU A 107 2.06 -11.48 12.06
C LEU A 107 2.70 -12.87 12.15
N SER A 108 2.69 -13.60 11.05
CA SER A 108 3.43 -14.85 10.88
C SER A 108 4.74 -14.58 10.12
N GLY A 109 5.84 -14.37 10.84
CA GLY A 109 7.15 -14.07 10.27
C GLY A 109 7.51 -12.58 10.36
N SER A 110 8.19 -12.05 9.35
CA SER A 110 8.56 -10.64 9.32
C SER A 110 7.45 -9.75 8.73
N LEU A 111 7.38 -8.49 9.16
CA LEU A 111 6.45 -7.50 8.60
C LEU A 111 6.61 -7.37 7.07
N ASP A 112 7.83 -7.52 6.57
CA ASP A 112 8.15 -7.46 5.14
C ASP A 112 7.54 -8.63 4.34
N GLU A 113 7.58 -9.84 4.91
CA GLU A 113 6.97 -11.05 4.34
C GLU A 113 5.44 -10.94 4.35
N CYS A 114 4.85 -10.52 5.47
CA CYS A 114 3.41 -10.30 5.60
C CYS A 114 2.92 -9.24 4.60
N ALA A 115 3.60 -8.09 4.51
CA ALA A 115 3.29 -7.07 3.51
C ALA A 115 3.44 -7.57 2.07
N GLY A 116 4.42 -8.44 1.81
CA GLY A 116 4.61 -9.09 0.52
C GLY A 116 3.46 -10.03 0.14
N GLN A 117 2.97 -10.83 1.09
CA GLN A 117 1.83 -11.72 0.90
C GLN A 117 0.54 -10.93 0.63
N LEU A 118 0.24 -9.95 1.48
CA LEU A 118 -0.92 -9.05 1.30
C LEU A 118 -0.86 -8.34 -0.05
N PHE A 119 0.33 -7.90 -0.48
CA PHE A 119 0.51 -7.25 -1.76
C PHE A 119 0.25 -8.21 -2.94
N ALA A 120 0.78 -9.42 -2.90
CA ALA A 120 0.56 -10.42 -3.95
C ALA A 120 -0.94 -10.72 -4.11
N GLU A 121 -1.63 -10.97 -2.99
CA GLU A 121 -3.06 -11.29 -3.00
C GLU A 121 -3.94 -10.10 -3.44
N LEU A 122 -3.75 -8.94 -2.82
CA LEU A 122 -4.68 -7.81 -2.97
C LEU A 122 -4.36 -6.93 -4.18
N VAL A 123 -3.12 -6.96 -4.68
CA VAL A 123 -2.69 -6.12 -5.80
C VAL A 123 -2.40 -6.96 -7.04
N GLU A 124 -1.51 -7.95 -6.95
CA GLU A 124 -1.05 -8.67 -8.14
C GLU A 124 -2.10 -9.63 -8.69
N ASP A 125 -2.68 -10.46 -7.83
CA ASP A 125 -3.72 -11.42 -8.24
C ASP A 125 -5.05 -10.73 -8.55
N GLY A 126 -5.39 -9.68 -7.79
CA GLY A 126 -6.53 -8.81 -8.11
C GLY A 126 -6.44 -8.17 -9.49
N LEU A 127 -5.23 -7.85 -9.98
CA LEU A 127 -5.01 -7.34 -11.34
C LEU A 127 -4.99 -8.43 -12.41
N ARG A 128 -4.88 -9.72 -12.08
CA ARG A 128 -4.95 -10.83 -13.05
C ARG A 128 -6.38 -11.23 -13.41
N ALA A 129 -7.34 -10.93 -12.55
CA ALA A 129 -8.75 -11.28 -12.73
C ALA A 129 -9.56 -10.30 -13.62
N VAL A 130 -8.93 -9.22 -14.10
CA VAL A 130 -9.54 -8.16 -14.93
C VAL A 130 -8.91 -8.14 -16.31
#